data_AF-A0A7M2XNH6-F1
#
_entry.id   AF-A0A7M2XNH6-F1
#
_cell.length_a   1.000
_cell.length_b   1.000
_cell.length_c   1.000
_cell.angle_alpha   90.00
_cell.angle_beta   90.00
_cell.angle_gamma   90.00
#
_symmetry.space_group_name_H-M   'P 1'
#
loop_
_entity.id
_entity.type
_entity.pdbx_description
1 polymer ?
#
loop_
_entity_poly.entity_id
_entity_poly.type
_entity_poly.pdbx_seq_one_letter_code
_entity_poly.pdbx_strand_id
1 'polypeptide(L)'
;MTSSDITIVPVDRPATGIDPKALLRGVLRRWPSLVAVALAAFVLADGGTDFPAILTGAALVYLGAAVLGRRSAAWPLFLGAVALIGVGKVAVVAFGVPVEITVVMVALGAAGAVYGLARTPAGRAMLVGPSTVAMLGFGAVAVAAVTVTPVPAGVIVGLGLLGHAAWDYFHFRRNTVVARSLAEFCGVLDTLLGVAVIVLAVSGALS
;
A
#
# COMPACT_ATOMS: atom_id res chain seq x y z
N MET A 1 13.70 30.45 67.95
CA MET A 1 13.11 30.94 66.69
C MET A 1 14.01 30.47 65.56
N THR A 2 13.69 29.31 64.97
CA THR A 2 14.44 28.74 63.84
C THR A 2 13.69 29.08 62.56
N SER A 3 14.30 29.90 61.72
CA SER A 3 13.79 30.28 60.40
C SER A 3 13.85 29.07 59.48
N SER A 4 12.71 28.61 58.97
CA SER A 4 12.65 27.57 57.95
C SER A 4 12.86 28.21 56.59
N ASP A 5 14.04 28.05 56.00
CA ASP A 5 14.31 28.48 54.63
C ASP A 5 13.56 27.57 53.65
N ILE A 6 12.57 28.16 52.97
CA ILE A 6 11.84 27.53 51.87
C ILE A 6 12.72 27.61 50.62
N THR A 7 13.33 26.49 50.23
CA THR A 7 14.05 26.35 48.97
C THR A 7 13.04 26.32 47.82
N ILE A 8 12.93 27.42 47.08
CA ILE A 8 12.17 27.47 45.83
C ILE A 8 12.96 26.72 44.75
N VAL A 9 12.50 25.54 44.35
CA VAL A 9 13.02 24.81 43.20
C VAL A 9 12.53 25.51 41.92
N PRO A 10 13.41 25.95 41.00
CA PRO A 10 13.00 26.51 39.73
C PRO A 10 12.29 25.42 38.92
N VAL A 11 11.02 25.65 38.57
CA VAL A 11 10.33 24.84 37.56
C VAL A 11 10.87 25.30 36.20
N ASP A 12 11.79 24.52 35.63
CA ASP A 12 12.22 24.70 34.24
C ASP A 12 10.99 24.60 33.33
N ARG A 13 10.54 25.74 32.80
CA ARG A 13 9.54 25.75 31.75
C ARG A 13 10.24 25.28 30.47
N PRO A 14 9.72 24.25 29.76
CA PRO A 14 10.32 23.84 28.51
C PRO A 14 10.31 25.00 27.52
N ALA A 15 11.47 25.26 26.91
CA ALA A 15 11.65 26.30 25.90
C ALA A 15 10.64 26.11 24.77
N THR A 16 9.83 27.15 24.50
CA THR A 16 8.76 27.17 23.48
C THR A 16 9.29 27.30 22.04
N GLY A 17 10.56 26.94 21.80
CA GLY A 17 11.17 26.95 20.47
C GLY A 17 11.01 25.58 19.82
N ILE A 18 10.31 25.52 18.68
CA ILE A 18 10.25 24.30 17.88
C ILE A 18 11.66 24.02 17.35
N ASP A 19 12.34 22.98 17.85
CA ASP A 19 13.67 22.57 17.38
C ASP A 19 13.57 22.09 15.91
N PRO A 20 14.16 22.80 14.93
CA PRO A 20 14.11 22.41 13.53
C PRO A 20 14.70 21.01 13.30
N LYS A 21 15.68 20.57 14.10
CA LYS A 21 16.28 19.24 14.00
C LYS A 21 15.37 18.16 14.57
N ALA A 22 14.56 18.48 15.57
CA ALA A 22 13.51 17.57 16.08
C ALA A 22 12.37 17.44 15.07
N LEU A 23 11.95 18.54 14.45
CA LEU A 23 10.98 18.55 13.34
C LEU A 23 11.49 17.71 12.16
N LEU A 24 12.72 17.96 11.70
CA LEU A 24 13.33 17.24 10.59
C LEU A 24 13.45 15.74 10.89
N ARG A 25 13.87 15.35 12.10
CA ARG A 25 13.90 13.93 12.52
C ARG A 25 12.50 13.31 12.59
N GLY A 26 11.48 14.07 12.98
CA GLY A 26 10.08 13.63 12.97
C GLY A 26 9.55 13.37 11.56
N VAL A 27 9.83 14.30 10.63
CA VAL A 27 9.47 14.18 9.20
C VAL A 27 10.20 13.01 8.55
N LEU A 28 11.52 12.89 8.77
CA LEU A 28 12.32 11.77 8.23
C LEU A 28 11.88 10.41 8.79
N ARG A 29 11.32 10.36 10.00
CA ARG A 29 10.71 9.13 10.55
C ARG A 29 9.40 8.73 9.88
N ARG A 30 8.73 9.66 9.20
CA ARG A 30 7.45 9.47 8.47
C ARG A 30 7.65 9.47 6.95
N TRP A 31 8.88 9.29 6.47
CA TRP A 31 9.18 9.25 5.04
C TRP A 31 8.27 8.30 4.24
N PRO A 32 7.86 7.11 4.73
CA PRO A 32 7.01 6.23 3.93
C PRO A 32 5.63 6.86 3.70
N SER A 33 5.03 7.49 4.72
CA SER A 33 3.76 8.19 4.58
C SER A 33 3.85 9.40 3.63
N LEU A 34 4.96 10.15 3.68
CA LEU A 34 5.16 11.31 2.79
C LEU A 34 5.27 10.87 1.32
N VAL A 35 6.03 9.80 1.05
CA VAL A 35 6.13 9.25 -0.30
C VAL A 35 4.78 8.67 -0.76
N ALA A 36 4.01 8.06 0.15
CA ALA A 36 2.66 7.57 -0.15
C ALA A 36 1.71 8.70 -0.53
N VAL A 37 1.71 9.82 0.20
CA VAL A 37 0.90 11.00 -0.12
C VAL A 37 1.29 11.58 -1.49
N ALA A 38 2.59 11.71 -1.75
CA ALA A 38 3.08 12.21 -3.04
C ALA A 38 2.67 11.29 -4.20
N LEU A 39 2.80 9.97 -4.04
CA LEU A 39 2.39 9.02 -5.07
C LEU A 39 0.87 9.00 -5.25
N ALA A 40 0.09 9.09 -4.17
CA ALA A 40 -1.37 9.18 -4.24
C ALA A 40 -1.80 10.39 -5.07
N ALA A 41 -1.20 11.55 -4.81
CA ALA A 41 -1.46 12.77 -5.58
C ALA A 41 -1.09 12.60 -7.06
N PHE A 42 0.04 11.95 -7.36
CA PHE A 42 0.45 11.65 -8.73
C PHE A 42 -0.54 10.73 -9.46
N VAL A 43 -0.94 9.62 -8.84
CA VAL A 43 -1.89 8.65 -9.42
C VAL A 43 -3.25 9.30 -9.70
N LEU A 44 -3.73 10.15 -8.79
CA LEU A 44 -4.99 10.86 -8.96
C LEU A 44 -4.90 11.92 -10.07
N ALA A 45 -3.76 12.60 -10.20
CA ALA A 45 -3.53 13.57 -11.28
C ALA A 45 -3.43 12.90 -12.67
N ASP A 46 -2.98 11.65 -12.72
CA ASP A 46 -2.86 10.86 -13.95
C ASP A 46 -4.18 10.18 -14.39
N GLY A 47 -5.31 10.58 -13.80
CA GLY A 47 -6.65 10.14 -14.19
C GLY A 47 -7.16 8.88 -13.46
N GLY A 48 -6.37 8.26 -12.59
CA GLY A 48 -6.85 7.19 -11.71
C GLY A 48 -7.34 5.92 -12.43
N THR A 49 -6.84 5.60 -13.61
CA THR A 49 -7.31 4.40 -14.34
C THR A 49 -6.72 3.09 -13.79
N ASP A 50 -5.64 3.17 -13.02
CA ASP A 50 -4.85 2.00 -12.64
C ASP A 50 -5.26 1.38 -11.30
N PHE A 51 -6.34 1.83 -10.65
CA PHE A 51 -6.71 1.35 -9.31
C PHE A 51 -6.81 -0.19 -9.23
N PRO A 52 -7.38 -0.92 -10.21
CA PRO A 52 -7.40 -2.38 -10.17
C PRO A 52 -6.00 -3.00 -10.24
N ALA A 53 -5.10 -2.43 -11.05
CA ALA A 53 -3.72 -2.87 -11.15
C ALA A 53 -2.93 -2.55 -9.88
N ILE A 54 -3.17 -1.39 -9.26
CA ILE A 54 -2.56 -1.00 -7.97
C ILE A 54 -2.97 -1.97 -6.87
N LEU A 55 -4.28 -2.26 -6.74
CA LEU A 55 -4.80 -3.23 -5.77
C LEU A 55 -4.19 -4.62 -5.97
N THR A 56 -4.14 -5.08 -7.22
CA THR A 56 -3.54 -6.39 -7.57
C THR A 56 -2.05 -6.42 -7.26
N GLY A 57 -1.33 -5.35 -7.62
CA GLY A 57 0.10 -5.19 -7.35
C GLY A 57 0.41 -5.22 -5.86
N ALA A 58 -0.39 -4.54 -5.04
CA ALA A 58 -0.24 -4.54 -3.58
C ALA A 58 -0.34 -5.97 -3.01
N ALA A 59 -1.37 -6.73 -3.40
CA ALA A 59 -1.53 -8.12 -2.98
C ALA A 59 -0.39 -9.03 -3.48
N LEU A 60 0.06 -8.82 -4.73
CA LEU A 60 1.16 -9.56 -5.34
C LEU A 60 2.49 -9.33 -4.58
N VAL A 61 2.74 -8.11 -4.12
CA VAL A 61 3.93 -7.76 -3.33
C VAL A 61 3.95 -8.54 -2.02
N TYR A 62 2.81 -8.64 -1.32
CA TYR A 62 2.69 -9.42 -0.09
C TYR A 62 2.95 -10.90 -0.33
N LEU A 63 2.30 -11.48 -1.34
CA LEU A 63 2.52 -12.87 -1.71
C LEU A 63 3.98 -13.12 -2.10
N GLY A 64 4.57 -12.27 -2.93
CA GLY A 64 5.97 -12.40 -3.35
C GLY A 64 6.94 -12.32 -2.17
N ALA A 65 6.73 -11.39 -1.23
CA ALA A 65 7.54 -11.29 -0.02
C ALA A 65 7.41 -12.53 0.89
N ALA A 66 6.19 -13.07 1.01
CA ALA A 66 5.91 -14.30 1.74
C ALA A 66 6.61 -15.52 1.11
N VAL A 67 6.51 -15.67 -0.21
CA VAL A 67 7.15 -16.76 -0.96
C VAL A 67 8.68 -16.68 -0.85
N LEU A 68 9.26 -15.50 -1.09
CA LEU A 68 10.70 -15.27 -0.98
C LEU A 68 11.20 -15.38 0.47
N GLY A 69 10.33 -15.26 1.46
CA GLY A 69 10.67 -15.31 2.89
C GLY A 69 11.54 -14.14 3.35
N ARG A 70 11.56 -13.05 2.59
CA ARG A 70 12.39 -11.86 2.86
C ARG A 70 11.51 -10.63 2.85
N ARG A 71 11.29 -10.05 4.03
CA ARG A 71 10.49 -8.81 4.20
C ARG A 71 11.03 -7.65 3.37
N SER A 72 12.36 -7.57 3.21
CA SER A 72 13.02 -6.55 2.40
C SER A 72 12.76 -6.68 0.90
N ALA A 73 12.33 -7.85 0.41
CA ALA A 73 11.97 -8.06 -0.99
C ALA A 73 10.72 -7.27 -1.40
N ALA A 74 9.92 -6.83 -0.43
CA ALA A 74 8.67 -6.14 -0.69
C ALA A 74 8.89 -4.79 -1.42
N TRP A 75 9.96 -4.04 -1.12
CA TRP A 75 10.29 -2.81 -1.85
C TRP A 75 10.65 -3.05 -3.32
N PRO A 76 11.60 -3.96 -3.66
CA PRO A 76 11.85 -4.34 -5.05
C PRO A 76 10.61 -4.85 -5.79
N LEU A 77 9.77 -5.65 -5.12
CA LEU A 77 8.52 -6.14 -5.72
C LEU A 77 7.54 -4.99 -6.00
N PHE A 78 7.42 -4.04 -5.07
CA PHE A 78 6.59 -2.84 -5.26
C PHE A 78 7.08 -2.02 -6.46
N LEU A 79 8.38 -1.76 -6.55
CA LEU A 79 8.97 -1.07 -7.71
C LEU A 79 8.75 -1.86 -9.00
N GLY A 80 8.82 -3.19 -8.95
CA GLY A 80 8.48 -4.06 -10.07
C GLY A 80 7.01 -3.94 -10.50
N ALA A 81 6.08 -3.83 -9.55
CA ALA A 81 4.66 -3.62 -9.85
C ALA A 81 4.43 -2.25 -10.50
N VAL A 82 5.03 -1.18 -9.97
CA VAL A 82 4.98 0.17 -10.56
C VAL A 82 5.55 0.17 -11.98
N ALA A 83 6.71 -0.48 -12.19
CA ALA A 83 7.32 -0.60 -13.50
C ALA A 83 6.42 -1.36 -14.49
N LEU A 84 5.76 -2.43 -14.04
CA LEU A 84 4.85 -3.21 -14.88
C LEU A 84 3.62 -2.39 -15.32
N ILE A 85 3.05 -1.58 -14.42
CA ILE A 85 1.98 -0.62 -14.76
C ILE A 85 2.47 0.40 -15.80
N GLY A 86 3.64 0.99 -15.57
CA GLY A 86 4.24 1.94 -16.51
C GLY A 86 4.51 1.35 -17.90
N VAL A 87 5.01 0.10 -17.95
CA VAL A 87 5.21 -0.63 -19.22
C VAL A 87 3.88 -0.85 -19.95
N GLY A 88 2.80 -1.20 -19.24
CA GLY A 88 1.47 -1.32 -19.83
C GLY A 88 1.00 -0.02 -20.48
N LYS A 89 1.18 1.11 -19.79
CA LYS A 89 0.85 2.44 -20.33
C LYS A 89 1.65 2.77 -21.58
N VAL A 90 2.97 2.51 -21.55
CA VAL A 90 3.84 2.72 -22.72
C VAL A 90 3.41 1.80 -23.88
N ALA A 91 3.05 0.55 -23.61
CA ALA A 91 2.56 -0.39 -24.62
C ALA A 91 1.32 0.14 -25.35
N VAL A 92 0.36 0.70 -24.59
CA VAL A 92 -0.85 1.29 -25.13
C VAL A 92 -0.54 2.57 -25.92
N VAL A 93 0.18 3.52 -25.32
CA VAL A 93 0.40 4.86 -25.89
C VAL A 93 1.36 4.83 -27.08
N ALA A 94 2.48 4.10 -26.98
CA ALA A 94 3.53 4.13 -27.98
C ALA A 94 3.35 3.09 -29.09
N PHE A 95 2.70 1.97 -28.78
CA PHE A 95 2.60 0.83 -29.70
C PHE A 95 1.15 0.43 -30.03
N GLY A 96 0.14 1.05 -29.42
CA GLY A 96 -1.26 0.72 -29.65
C GLY A 96 -1.64 -0.70 -29.21
N VAL A 97 -0.86 -1.31 -28.32
CA VAL A 97 -1.09 -2.67 -27.84
C VAL A 97 -1.91 -2.59 -26.55
N PRO A 98 -3.19 -3.00 -26.54
CA PRO A 98 -3.98 -3.04 -25.33
C PRO A 98 -3.45 -4.14 -24.41
N VAL A 99 -2.90 -3.76 -23.26
CA VAL A 99 -2.41 -4.70 -22.24
C VAL A 99 -3.14 -4.44 -20.93
N GLU A 100 -3.96 -5.40 -20.54
CA GLU A 100 -4.63 -5.40 -19.23
C GLU A 100 -3.65 -5.84 -18.13
N ILE A 101 -2.88 -4.90 -17.59
CA ILE A 101 -1.86 -5.16 -16.57
C ILE A 101 -2.44 -5.84 -15.32
N THR A 102 -3.68 -5.52 -14.95
CA THR A 102 -4.41 -6.20 -13.87
C THR A 102 -4.43 -7.71 -14.09
N VAL A 103 -4.78 -8.16 -15.30
CA VAL A 103 -4.85 -9.60 -15.65
C VAL A 103 -3.46 -10.23 -15.63
N VAL A 104 -2.44 -9.52 -16.12
CA VAL A 104 -1.04 -9.98 -16.07
C VAL A 104 -0.60 -10.19 -14.63
N MET A 105 -0.85 -9.23 -13.74
CA MET A 105 -0.51 -9.34 -12.32
C MET A 105 -1.31 -10.43 -11.60
N VAL A 106 -2.58 -10.63 -11.93
CA VAL A 106 -3.37 -11.76 -11.43
C VAL A 106 -2.76 -13.09 -11.85
N ALA A 107 -2.35 -13.23 -13.13
CA ALA A 107 -1.70 -14.44 -13.62
C ALA A 107 -0.37 -14.71 -12.89
N LEU A 108 0.45 -13.66 -12.69
CA LEU A 108 1.69 -13.76 -11.91
C LEU A 108 1.41 -14.15 -10.46
N GLY A 109 0.38 -13.57 -9.83
CA GLY A 109 -0.01 -13.91 -8.46
C GLY A 109 -0.54 -15.33 -8.33
N ALA A 110 -1.33 -15.81 -9.30
CA ALA A 110 -1.79 -17.19 -9.34
C ALA A 110 -0.61 -18.16 -9.48
N ALA A 111 0.32 -17.90 -10.40
CA ALA A 111 1.54 -18.69 -10.55
C ALA A 111 2.40 -18.68 -9.28
N GLY A 112 2.58 -17.50 -8.66
CA GLY A 112 3.28 -17.33 -7.40
C GLY A 112 2.61 -18.05 -6.23
N ALA A 113 1.28 -18.09 -6.19
CA ALA A 113 0.49 -18.78 -5.18
C ALA A 113 0.65 -20.30 -5.31
N VAL A 114 0.53 -20.83 -6.53
CA VAL A 114 0.75 -22.26 -6.82
C VAL A 114 2.17 -22.66 -6.44
N TYR A 115 3.17 -21.89 -6.88
CA TYR A 115 4.57 -22.12 -6.53
C TYR A 115 4.79 -22.05 -5.01
N GLY A 116 4.27 -21.00 -4.37
CA GLY A 116 4.39 -20.77 -2.94
C GLY A 116 3.82 -21.90 -2.11
N LEU A 117 2.60 -22.35 -2.41
CA LEU A 117 1.96 -23.46 -1.71
C LEU A 117 2.67 -24.80 -1.95
N ALA A 118 3.21 -25.03 -3.15
CA ALA A 118 3.87 -26.29 -3.50
C ALA A 118 5.32 -26.40 -2.99
N ARG A 119 6.04 -25.28 -2.85
CA ARG A 119 7.50 -25.29 -2.66
C ARG A 119 7.98 -24.63 -1.36
N THR A 120 7.09 -23.98 -0.61
CA THR A 120 7.50 -23.30 0.62
C THR A 120 7.61 -24.30 1.79
N PRO A 121 8.71 -24.29 2.58
CA PRO A 121 8.84 -25.14 3.76
C PRO A 121 7.70 -24.94 4.77
N ALA A 122 7.31 -26.01 5.47
CA ALA A 122 6.17 -26.03 6.40
C ALA A 122 6.19 -24.87 7.42
N GLY A 123 7.37 -24.50 7.94
CA GLY A 123 7.52 -23.39 8.89
C GLY A 123 7.16 -22.00 8.34
N ARG A 124 7.06 -21.83 7.01
CA ARG A 124 6.69 -20.56 6.35
C ARG A 124 5.29 -20.64 5.70
N ALA A 125 4.63 -21.79 5.71
CA ALA A 125 3.28 -21.97 5.17
C ALA A 125 2.26 -21.02 5.82
N MET A 126 2.42 -20.70 7.11
CA MET A 126 1.56 -19.75 7.83
C MET A 126 1.67 -18.30 7.34
N LEU A 127 2.71 -17.95 6.57
CA LEU A 127 2.83 -16.63 5.92
C LEU A 127 2.32 -16.67 4.47
N VAL A 128 2.60 -17.76 3.76
CA VAL A 128 2.19 -17.92 2.35
C VAL A 128 0.68 -18.12 2.23
N GLY A 129 0.08 -18.98 3.06
CA GLY A 129 -1.36 -19.27 3.00
C GLY A 129 -2.24 -18.02 3.06
N PRO A 130 -2.13 -17.18 4.12
CA PRO A 130 -2.90 -15.95 4.20
C PRO A 130 -2.61 -14.96 3.07
N SER A 131 -1.35 -14.86 2.63
CA SER A 131 -0.98 -13.99 1.50
C SER A 131 -1.54 -14.48 0.16
N THR A 132 -1.64 -15.80 -0.02
CA THR A 132 -2.32 -16.41 -1.16
C THR A 132 -3.82 -16.11 -1.13
N VAL A 133 -4.46 -16.26 0.03
CA VAL A 133 -5.89 -15.91 0.19
C VAL A 133 -6.12 -14.43 -0.12
N ALA A 134 -5.26 -13.55 0.39
CA ALA A 134 -5.31 -12.12 0.08
C ALA A 134 -5.13 -11.86 -1.43
N MET A 135 -4.14 -12.48 -2.08
CA MET A 135 -3.93 -12.36 -3.53
C MET A 135 -5.17 -12.79 -4.32
N LEU A 136 -5.79 -13.91 -3.96
CA LEU A 136 -6.99 -14.40 -4.64
C LEU A 136 -8.18 -13.45 -4.41
N GLY A 137 -8.38 -13.00 -3.17
CA GLY A 137 -9.48 -12.09 -2.82
C GLY A 137 -9.36 -10.73 -3.50
N PHE A 138 -8.21 -10.05 -3.34
CA PHE A 138 -7.97 -8.74 -3.96
C PHE A 138 -7.85 -8.82 -5.48
N GLY A 139 -7.24 -9.88 -6.01
CA GLY A 139 -7.20 -10.13 -7.45
C GLY A 139 -8.60 -10.32 -8.04
N ALA A 140 -9.49 -11.06 -7.34
CA ALA A 140 -10.89 -11.21 -7.77
C ALA A 140 -11.65 -9.88 -7.74
N VAL A 141 -11.45 -9.05 -6.69
CA VAL A 141 -12.03 -7.70 -6.60
C VAL A 141 -11.56 -6.82 -7.76
N ALA A 142 -10.26 -6.84 -8.07
CA ALA A 142 -9.70 -6.07 -9.18
C ALA A 142 -10.23 -6.54 -10.54
N VAL A 143 -10.36 -7.85 -10.76
CA VAL A 143 -10.97 -8.40 -11.98
C VAL A 143 -12.44 -8.01 -12.08
N ALA A 144 -13.20 -8.06 -11.00
CA ALA A 144 -14.60 -7.63 -11.01
C ALA A 144 -14.74 -6.14 -11.37
N ALA A 145 -13.83 -5.29 -10.87
CA ALA A 145 -13.84 -3.86 -11.15
C ALA A 145 -13.61 -3.55 -12.65
N VAL A 146 -12.78 -4.32 -13.35
CA VAL A 146 -12.55 -4.09 -14.81
C VAL A 146 -13.69 -4.61 -15.69
N THR A 147 -14.65 -5.37 -15.14
CA THR A 147 -15.78 -5.93 -15.90
C THR A 147 -17.10 -5.17 -15.75
N VAL A 148 -17.13 -4.11 -14.94
CA VAL A 148 -18.35 -3.35 -14.65
C VAL A 148 -18.23 -1.90 -15.10
N THR A 149 -19.33 -1.14 -15.04
CA THR A 149 -19.35 0.28 -15.42
C THR A 149 -18.55 1.15 -14.43
N PRO A 150 -18.15 2.38 -14.81
CA PRO A 150 -17.18 3.19 -14.04
C PRO A 150 -17.55 3.44 -12.58
N VAL A 151 -18.82 3.73 -12.28
CA VAL A 151 -19.28 4.00 -10.91
C VAL A 151 -19.14 2.77 -10.01
N PRO A 152 -19.76 1.60 -10.32
CA PRO A 152 -19.56 0.41 -9.51
C PRO A 152 -18.11 -0.08 -9.51
N ALA A 153 -17.36 0.11 -10.61
CA ALA A 153 -15.92 -0.21 -10.65
C ALA A 153 -15.15 0.57 -9.59
N GLY A 154 -15.37 1.89 -9.52
CA GLY A 154 -14.75 2.78 -8.55
C GLY A 154 -15.09 2.42 -7.09
N VAL A 155 -16.35 2.08 -6.81
CA VAL A 155 -16.76 1.64 -5.46
C VAL A 155 -16.12 0.30 -5.09
N ILE A 156 -16.16 -0.69 -5.99
CA ILE A 156 -15.60 -2.03 -5.76
C ILE A 156 -14.09 -1.95 -5.51
N VAL A 157 -13.36 -1.25 -6.38
CA VAL A 157 -11.91 -1.14 -6.25
C VAL A 157 -11.52 -0.29 -5.04
N GLY A 158 -12.28 0.76 -4.74
CA GLY A 158 -12.04 1.59 -3.57
C GLY A 158 -12.23 0.84 -2.25
N LEU A 159 -13.29 0.03 -2.14
CA LEU A 159 -13.47 -0.88 -1.00
C LEU A 159 -12.36 -1.93 -0.95
N GLY A 160 -11.90 -2.42 -2.10
CA GLY A 160 -10.75 -3.31 -2.20
C GLY A 160 -9.48 -2.69 -1.62
N LEU A 161 -9.16 -1.46 -2.02
CA LEU A 161 -8.02 -0.70 -1.51
C LEU A 161 -8.14 -0.45 0.01
N LEU A 162 -9.31 -0.06 0.51
CA LEU A 162 -9.53 0.09 1.95
C LEU A 162 -9.37 -1.23 2.73
N GLY A 163 -9.82 -2.34 2.13
CA GLY A 163 -9.59 -3.68 2.66
C GLY A 163 -8.11 -4.04 2.70
N HIS A 164 -7.36 -3.68 1.67
CA HIS A 164 -5.91 -3.86 1.64
C HIS A 164 -5.20 -2.95 2.65
N ALA A 165 -5.63 -1.70 2.82
CA ALA A 165 -5.11 -0.82 3.86
C ALA A 165 -5.31 -1.38 5.28
N ALA A 166 -6.44 -2.07 5.54
CA ALA A 166 -6.65 -2.78 6.80
C ALA A 166 -5.69 -3.98 6.95
N TRP A 167 -5.41 -4.68 5.86
CA TRP A 167 -4.40 -5.75 5.80
C TRP A 167 -2.99 -5.23 6.06
N ASP A 168 -2.63 -4.08 5.51
CA ASP A 168 -1.38 -3.37 5.78
C ASP A 168 -1.27 -2.98 7.25
N TYR A 169 -2.33 -2.43 7.85
CA TYR A 169 -2.33 -2.07 9.26
C TYR A 169 -2.06 -3.29 10.14
N PHE A 170 -2.67 -4.44 9.84
CA PHE A 170 -2.38 -5.68 10.56
C PHE A 170 -0.89 -6.06 10.45
N HIS A 171 -0.31 -6.04 9.25
CA HIS A 171 1.10 -6.40 9.03
C HIS A 171 2.09 -5.37 9.58
N PHE A 172 1.73 -4.09 9.58
CA PHE A 172 2.47 -3.02 10.21
C PHE A 172 2.55 -3.22 11.73
N ARG A 173 1.42 -3.56 12.36
CA ARG A 173 1.33 -3.81 13.81
C ARG A 173 2.05 -5.09 14.22
N ARG A 174 1.93 -6.15 13.42
CA ARG A 174 2.58 -7.45 13.67
C ARG A 174 4.04 -7.48 13.23
N ASN A 175 4.48 -6.54 12.40
CA ASN A 175 5.79 -6.53 11.76
C ASN A 175 6.08 -7.89 11.09
N THR A 176 5.17 -8.32 10.20
CA THR A 176 5.22 -9.61 9.50
C THR A 176 5.11 -9.43 7.98
N VAL A 177 5.52 -10.47 7.23
CA VAL A 177 5.47 -10.59 5.75
C VAL A 177 6.28 -9.57 4.97
N VAL A 178 5.98 -8.27 5.10
CA VAL A 178 6.68 -7.17 4.42
C VAL A 178 7.50 -6.33 5.41
N ALA A 179 8.35 -5.44 4.88
CA ALA A 179 9.04 -4.46 5.71
C ALA A 179 8.02 -3.47 6.31
N ARG A 180 8.20 -3.10 7.57
CA ARG A 180 7.29 -2.18 8.28
C ARG A 180 7.10 -0.85 7.56
N SER A 181 8.15 -0.32 6.94
CA SER A 181 8.07 0.90 6.14
C SER A 181 7.15 0.75 4.91
N LEU A 182 7.16 -0.43 4.28
CA LEU A 182 6.30 -0.67 3.13
C LEU A 182 4.83 -0.81 3.56
N ALA A 183 4.55 -1.52 4.66
CA ALA A 183 3.19 -1.60 5.19
C ALA A 183 2.64 -0.21 5.59
N GLU A 184 3.47 0.67 6.17
CA GLU A 184 3.07 2.06 6.44
C GLU A 184 2.79 2.84 5.15
N PHE A 185 3.64 2.68 4.13
CA PHE A 185 3.48 3.31 2.83
C PHE A 185 2.19 2.84 2.12
N CYS A 186 1.99 1.53 1.95
CA CYS A 186 0.82 0.95 1.29
C CYS A 186 -0.46 1.28 2.06
N GLY A 187 -0.46 1.20 3.40
CA GLY A 187 -1.64 1.54 4.19
C GLY A 187 -2.09 2.99 4.00
N VAL A 188 -1.16 3.95 3.91
CA VAL A 188 -1.48 5.36 3.63
C VAL A 188 -1.94 5.54 2.18
N LEU A 189 -1.20 4.97 1.22
CA LEU A 189 -1.52 5.06 -0.21
C LEU A 189 -2.93 4.53 -0.49
N ASP A 190 -3.22 3.32 -0.05
CA ASP A 190 -4.47 2.62 -0.33
C ASP A 190 -5.65 3.27 0.38
N THR A 191 -5.43 3.84 1.58
CA THR A 191 -6.48 4.64 2.26
C THR A 191 -6.83 5.88 1.43
N LEU A 192 -5.82 6.62 0.97
CA LEU A 192 -6.05 7.85 0.19
C LEU A 192 -6.70 7.54 -1.15
N LEU A 193 -6.16 6.57 -1.89
CA LEU A 193 -6.71 6.17 -3.19
C LEU A 193 -8.11 5.56 -3.05
N GLY A 194 -8.32 4.70 -2.06
CA GLY A 194 -9.61 4.06 -1.80
C GLY A 194 -10.71 5.05 -1.45
N VAL A 195 -10.43 6.03 -0.58
CA VAL A 195 -11.38 7.12 -0.29
C VAL A 195 -11.61 7.98 -1.52
N ALA A 196 -10.54 8.40 -2.22
CA ALA A 196 -10.65 9.28 -3.37
C ALA A 196 -11.49 8.65 -4.49
N VAL A 197 -11.23 7.40 -4.87
CA VAL A 197 -11.97 6.74 -5.95
C VAL A 197 -13.45 6.53 -5.60
N ILE A 198 -13.77 6.22 -4.34
CA ILE A 198 -15.17 6.12 -3.90
C ILE A 198 -15.85 7.48 -4.03
N VAL A 199 -15.20 8.55 -3.54
CA VAL A 199 -15.74 9.92 -3.64
C VAL A 199 -15.96 10.32 -5.10
N LEU A 200 -14.99 10.06 -5.97
CA LEU A 200 -15.11 10.34 -7.40
C LEU A 200 -16.27 9.56 -8.04
N ALA A 201 -16.43 8.28 -7.69
CA ALA A 201 -17.49 7.43 -8.20
C ALA A 201 -18.89 7.93 -7.78
N VAL A 202 -19.07 8.27 -6.51
CA VAL A 202 -20.40 8.65 -5.98
C VAL A 202 -20.76 10.11 -6.25
N SER A 203 -19.77 10.98 -6.46
CA SER A 203 -20.00 12.39 -6.82
C SER A 203 -20.35 12.58 -8.31
N GLY A 204 -20.27 11.52 -9.12
CA GLY A 204 -20.49 11.58 -10.57
C GLY A 204 -19.30 12.14 -11.34
N ALA A 205 -18.13 12.27 -10.72
CA ALA A 205 -16.91 12.73 -11.41
C ALA A 205 -16.27 11.65 -12.30
N LEU A 206 -16.74 10.40 -12.21
CA LEU A 206 -16.33 9.27 -13.09
C LEU A 206 -17.30 9.04 -14.26
N SER A 207 -18.19 10.01 -14.58
CA SER A 207 -19.19 9.90 -15.65
C SER A 207 -18.64 10.08 -17.05
#